data_AF-A0A353PUS1-F1
#
_entry.id   AF-A0A353PUS1-F1
#
_cell.length_a   1.000
_cell.length_b   1.000
_cell.length_c   1.000
_cell.angle_alpha   90.00
_cell.angle_beta   90.00
_cell.angle_gamma   90.00
#
_symmetry.space_group_name_H-M   'P 1'
#
loop_
_entity.id
_entity.type
_entity.pdbx_description
1 polymer ?
#
loop_
_entity_poly.entity_id
_entity_poly.type
_entity_poly.pdbx_seq_one_letter_code
_entity_poly.pdbx_strand_id
1 'polypeptide(L)' 'MSETKHVNFFALEKACKEKGCPFCNLINERIYRYIDGMLFEHVSDIPFRRAYRAAGGFCDRHGKILLHYR' A
#
# COMPACT_ATOMS: atom_id res chain seq x y z
N MET A 1 18.99 0.08 -14.74
CA MET A 1 18.75 -1.34 -14.43
C MET A 1 17.28 -1.48 -14.03
N SER A 2 16.41 -1.84 -14.97
CA SER A 2 14.99 -2.04 -14.67
C SER A 2 14.84 -3.40 -13.99
N GLU A 3 14.76 -3.42 -12.66
CA GLU A 3 14.31 -4.62 -11.95
C GLU A 3 12.90 -4.95 -12.41
N THR A 4 12.75 -6.08 -13.08
CA THR A 4 11.45 -6.61 -13.50
C THR A 4 10.66 -6.95 -12.25
N LYS A 5 9.84 -5.99 -11.78
CA LYS A 5 8.91 -6.17 -10.66
C LYS A 5 7.84 -7.18 -11.05
N HIS A 6 8.17 -8.46 -10.91
CA HIS A 6 7.27 -9.56 -11.19
C HIS A 6 6.43 -9.85 -9.94
N VAL A 7 5.19 -10.28 -10.15
CA VAL A 7 4.38 -10.81 -9.07
C VAL A 7 5.00 -12.14 -8.63
N ASN A 8 5.36 -12.25 -7.35
CA ASN A 8 5.89 -13.50 -6.79
C ASN A 8 4.88 -14.63 -7.04
N PHE A 9 5.36 -15.73 -7.65
CA PHE A 9 4.54 -16.89 -8.00
C PHE A 9 3.78 -17.46 -6.79
N PHE A 10 4.45 -17.60 -5.64
CA PHE A 10 3.81 -18.10 -4.42
C PHE A 10 2.75 -17.15 -3.88
N ALA A 11 2.93 -15.84 -4.04
CA ALA A 11 1.91 -14.86 -3.65
C ALA A 11 0.66 -14.98 -4.54
N LEU A 12 0.86 -15.19 -5.85
CA LEU A 12 -0.25 -15.42 -6.78
C LEU A 12 -0.96 -16.74 -6.49
N GLU A 13 -0.22 -17.82 -6.28
CA GLU A 13 -0.79 -19.12 -5.91
C GLU A 13 -1.63 -19.02 -4.64
N LYS A 14 -1.13 -18.32 -3.61
CA LYS A 14 -1.88 -18.06 -2.38
C LYS A 14 -3.15 -17.25 -2.67
N ALA A 15 -3.05 -16.18 -3.45
CA ALA A 15 -4.20 -15.33 -3.79
C ALA A 15 -5.28 -16.07 -4.60
N CYS A 16 -4.91 -17.06 -5.42
CA CYS A 16 -5.85 -17.92 -6.14
C CYS A 16 -6.68 -18.84 -5.22
N LYS A 17 -6.24 -19.05 -3.97
CA LYS A 17 -7.00 -19.83 -2.96
C LYS A 17 -8.03 -18.98 -2.22
N GLU A 18 -7.94 -17.66 -2.32
CA GLU A 18 -8.88 -16.72 -1.72
C GLU A 18 -10.07 -16.44 -2.64
N LYS A 19 -11.21 -16.03 -2.07
CA LYS A 19 -12.37 -15.62 -2.87
C LYS A 19 -12.08 -14.33 -3.65
N GLY A 20 -12.68 -14.20 -4.84
CA GLY A 20 -12.58 -13.00 -5.67
C GLY A 20 -11.43 -13.04 -6.69
N CYS A 21 -11.06 -11.87 -7.22
CA CYS A 21 -9.98 -11.76 -8.20
C CYS A 21 -8.60 -11.79 -7.50
N PRO A 22 -7.70 -12.73 -7.83
CA PRO A 22 -6.39 -12.85 -7.18
C PRO A 22 -5.53 -11.58 -7.30
N PHE A 23 -5.60 -10.90 -8.45
CA PHE A 23 -4.89 -9.63 -8.65
C PHE A 23 -5.42 -8.51 -7.77
N CYS A 24 -6.74 -8.37 -7.67
CA CYS A 24 -7.35 -7.39 -6.78
C CYS A 24 -6.92 -7.63 -5.33
N ASN A 25 -6.93 -8.88 -4.88
CA ASN A 25 -6.50 -9.26 -3.54
C ASN A 25 -5.04 -8.86 -3.29
N LEU A 26 -4.13 -9.22 -4.21
CA LEU A 26 -2.71 -8.87 -4.09
C LEU A 26 -2.45 -7.36 -4.12
N ILE A 27 -3.14 -6.62 -4.98
CA ILE A 27 -3.00 -5.17 -5.08
C ILE A 27 -3.45 -4.53 -3.77
N ASN A 28 -4.64 -4.92 -3.27
CA ASN A 28 -5.17 -4.38 -2.03
C ASN A 28 -4.25 -4.71 -0.84
N GLU A 29 -3.82 -5.98 -0.71
CA GLU A 29 -2.88 -6.40 0.33
C GLU A 29 -1.59 -5.55 0.33
N ARG A 30 -1.02 -5.30 -0.86
CA ARG A 30 0.18 -4.48 -1.00
C ARG A 30 -0.06 -3.01 -0.67
N ILE A 31 -1.19 -2.45 -1.08
CA ILE A 31 -1.59 -1.08 -0.73
C ILE A 31 -1.67 -0.94 0.78
N TYR A 32 -2.39 -1.84 1.45
CA TYR A 32 -2.53 -1.81 2.91
C TYR A 32 -1.18 -1.95 3.59
N ARG A 33 -0.36 -2.94 3.20
CA ARG A 33 0.97 -3.13 3.79
C ARG A 33 1.89 -1.92 3.60
N TYR A 34 1.85 -1.29 2.43
CA TYR A 34 2.66 -0.10 2.17
C TYR A 34 2.23 1.08 3.03
N ILE A 35 0.92 1.32 3.15
CA ILE A 35 0.38 2.39 4.00
C ILE A 35 0.71 2.11 5.48
N ASP A 36 0.55 0.87 5.94
CA ASP A 36 0.86 0.43 7.29
C ASP A 36 2.33 0.70 7.66
N GLY A 37 3.25 0.20 6.84
CA GLY A 37 4.69 0.40 7.04
C GLY A 37 5.08 1.87 6.98
N MET A 38 4.55 2.62 6.02
CA MET A 38 4.79 4.06 5.93
C MET A 38 4.33 4.80 7.19
N LEU A 39 3.14 4.49 7.71
CA LEU A 39 2.64 5.13 8.93
C LEU A 39 3.49 4.76 10.13
N PHE A 40 3.86 3.49 10.27
CA PHE A 40 4.71 3.02 11.35
C PHE A 40 6.09 3.69 11.34
N GLU A 41 6.69 3.82 10.16
CA GLU A 41 8.05 4.35 10.00
C GLU A 41 8.11 5.88 10.02
N HIS A 42 7.15 6.56 9.38
CA HIS A 42 7.35 7.96 8.99
C HIS A 42 6.29 8.94 9.51
N VAL A 43 5.25 8.50 10.22
CA VAL A 43 4.18 9.42 10.68
C VAL A 43 4.71 10.50 11.64
N SER A 44 5.74 10.19 12.41
CA SER A 44 6.36 11.13 13.35
C SER A 44 7.37 12.07 12.67
N ASP A 45 7.86 11.70 11.48
CA ASP A 45 8.91 12.43 10.78
C ASP A 45 8.38 13.75 10.20
N ILE A 46 8.96 14.87 10.67
CA ILE A 46 8.59 16.21 10.18
C ILE A 46 8.87 16.38 8.67
N PRO A 47 10.03 15.96 8.13
CA PRO A 47 10.32 16.12 6.71
C PRO A 47 9.31 15.36 5.82
N PHE A 48 9.00 14.12 6.20
CA PHE A 48 8.01 13.30 5.51
C PHE A 48 6.63 13.97 5.51
N ARG A 49 6.13 14.37 6.69
CA ARG A 49 4.81 15.02 6.81
C ARG A 49 4.71 16.31 5.99
N ARG A 50 5.80 17.09 5.90
CA ARG A 50 5.84 18.30 5.06
C ARG A 50 5.73 17.94 3.58
N ALA A 51 6.51 16.98 3.11
CA ALA A 51 6.47 16.52 1.72
C ALA A 51 5.11 15.91 1.36
N TYR A 52 4.56 15.07 2.22
CA TYR A 52 3.24 14.46 2.05
C TYR A 52 2.13 15.51 1.90
N ARG A 53 2.10 16.52 2.78
CA ARG A 53 1.12 17.61 2.68
C ARG A 53 1.31 18.47 1.44
N ALA A 54 2.57 18.78 1.07
CA ALA A 54 2.87 19.55 -0.13
C ALA A 54 2.45 18.83 -1.42
N ALA A 55 2.48 17.50 -1.43
CA ALA A 55 1.99 16.67 -2.54
C ALA A 55 0.45 16.53 -2.60
N GLY A 56 -0.30 17.12 -1.64
CA GLY A 56 -1.75 16.96 -1.54
C GLY A 56 -2.21 15.67 -0.86
N GLY A 57 -1.27 14.90 -0.30
CA GLY A 57 -1.54 13.60 0.31
C GLY A 57 -1.86 12.50 -0.71
N PHE A 58 -2.53 11.46 -0.25
CA PHE A 58 -3.00 10.39 -1.14
C PHE A 58 -4.28 10.79 -1.87
N CYS A 59 -4.55 10.15 -3.02
CA CYS A 59 -5.82 10.32 -3.70
C CYS A 59 -7.00 9.90 -2.80
N ASP A 60 -8.21 10.41 -3.06
CA ASP A 60 -9.41 10.17 -2.23
C ASP A 60 -9.60 8.69 -1.85
N ARG A 61 -9.44 7.79 -2.83
CA ARG A 61 -9.55 6.34 -2.60
C ARG A 61 -8.58 5.84 -1.52
N HIS A 62 -7.31 6.21 -1.61
CA HIS A 62 -6.27 5.71 -0.69
C HIS A 62 -6.22 6.53 0.60
N GLY A 63 -6.61 7.82 0.58
CA GLY A 63 -6.75 8.64 1.77
C GLY A 63 -7.79 8.11 2.75
N LYS A 64 -8.89 7.53 2.24
CA LYS A 64 -9.92 6.88 3.07
C LYS A 64 -9.39 5.73 3.92
N ILE A 65 -8.35 5.03 3.47
CA ILE A 65 -7.71 3.96 4.26
C ILE A 65 -7.17 4.54 5.58
N LEU A 66 -6.60 5.75 5.55
CA LEU A 66 -6.04 6.42 6.73
C LEU A 66 -7.10 6.77 7.78
N LEU A 67 -8.37 6.93 7.40
CA LEU A 67 -9.46 7.23 8.34
C LEU A 67 -9.81 6.04 9.25
N HIS A 68 -9.40 4.83 8.84
CA HIS A 68 -9.66 3.59 9.57
C HIS A 68 -8.44 3.10 10.36
N TYR A 69 -7.32 3.83 10.29
CA TYR A 69 -6.14 3.56 11.12
C TYR A 69 -6.37 4.11 12.54
N ARG A 70 -6.23 3.25 13.54
CA ARG A 70 -6.39 3.59 14.96
C ARG A 70 -5.04 3.70 15.64
#